data_AF-A0A094KQQ9-F1
#
_entry.id   AF-A0A094KQQ9-F1
#
_cell.length_a   1.000
_cell.length_b   1.000
_cell.length_c   1.000
_cell.angle_alpha   90.00
_cell.angle_beta   90.00
_cell.angle_gamma   90.00
#
_symmetry.space_group_name_H-M   'P 1'
#
loop_
_entity.id
_entity.type
_entity.pdbx_description
1 polymer ?
#
loop_
_entity_poly.entity_id
_entity_poly.type
_entity_poly.pdbx_seq_one_letter_code
_entity_poly.pdbx_strand_id
1 'polypeptide(L)'
;ERKLSKEMAEKATRELEKMQLQEKAEVKYKEWLEKKRAEEAEKKKKEKEKEKEREAELQEKKARSEKIFKEWLHNARNKPRPVLNSYGFPPGRSTGRAHGNSYPAPAYCNPIPWKPVHVPSPKEDNVPAIKKSKRPVSCQSRVPSPMVIYKPKNNLCVGSLCR
;
A
#
# COMPACT_ATOMS: atom_id res chain seq x y z
N GLU A 1 10.06 -81.37 34.84
CA GLU A 1 10.95 -80.64 33.90
C GLU A 1 10.31 -80.29 32.56
N ARG A 2 9.75 -81.26 31.79
CA ARG A 2 9.18 -80.98 30.44
C ARG A 2 8.03 -79.95 30.36
N LYS A 3 7.20 -79.82 31.40
CA LYS A 3 6.09 -78.83 31.42
C LYS A 3 6.58 -77.38 31.61
N LEU A 4 7.58 -77.18 32.47
CA LEU A 4 8.22 -75.88 32.73
C LEU A 4 8.94 -75.35 31.48
N SER A 5 9.63 -76.22 30.74
CA SER A 5 10.31 -75.85 29.49
C SER A 5 9.33 -75.38 28.39
N LYS A 6 8.15 -75.99 28.29
CA LYS A 6 7.12 -75.56 27.33
C LYS A 6 6.51 -74.21 27.69
N GLU A 7 6.27 -73.96 28.97
CA GLU A 7 5.74 -72.67 29.44
C GLU A 7 6.72 -71.51 29.22
N MET A 8 8.03 -71.76 29.41
CA MET A 8 9.06 -70.76 29.14
C MET A 8 9.21 -70.47 27.64
N ALA A 9 9.08 -71.48 26.78
CA ALA A 9 9.08 -71.29 25.33
C ALA A 9 7.88 -70.45 24.87
N GLU A 10 6.70 -70.68 25.43
CA GLU A 10 5.49 -69.90 25.10
C GLU A 10 5.55 -68.46 25.64
N LYS A 11 6.15 -68.25 26.83
CA LYS A 11 6.41 -66.89 27.34
C LYS A 11 7.39 -66.13 26.45
N ALA A 12 8.46 -66.79 26.00
CA ALA A 12 9.45 -66.19 25.11
C ALA A 12 8.85 -65.77 23.76
N THR A 13 7.96 -66.57 23.16
CA THR A 13 7.30 -66.18 21.90
C THR A 13 6.35 -65.00 22.10
N ARG A 14 5.57 -65.00 23.19
CA ARG A 14 4.67 -63.88 23.52
C ARG A 14 5.42 -62.57 23.80
N GLU A 15 6.59 -62.64 24.44
CA GLU A 15 7.44 -61.45 24.66
C GLU A 15 8.04 -60.93 23.36
N LEU A 16 8.51 -61.83 22.49
CA LEU A 16 9.02 -61.46 21.17
C LEU A 16 7.94 -60.77 20.31
N GLU A 17 6.71 -61.28 20.32
CA GLU A 17 5.58 -60.68 19.60
C GLU A 17 5.23 -59.28 20.12
N LYS A 18 5.28 -59.07 21.44
CA LYS A 18 5.06 -57.75 22.05
C LYS A 18 6.15 -56.75 21.65
N MET A 19 7.42 -57.16 21.69
CA MET A 19 8.54 -56.33 21.24
C MET A 19 8.38 -55.95 19.76
N GLN A 20 8.01 -56.90 18.90
CA GLN A 20 7.78 -56.60 17.48
C GLN A 20 6.61 -55.63 17.24
N LEU A 21 5.53 -55.72 18.03
CA LEU A 21 4.42 -54.76 17.94
C LEU A 21 4.85 -53.37 18.38
N GLN A 22 5.66 -53.28 19.42
CA GLN A 22 6.18 -52.03 19.94
C GLN A 22 7.16 -51.39 18.95
N GLU A 23 8.10 -52.15 18.39
CA GLU A 23 9.01 -51.68 17.35
C GLU A 23 8.26 -51.17 16.11
N LYS A 24 7.22 -51.89 15.66
CA LYS A 24 6.38 -51.45 14.54
C LYS A 24 5.67 -50.12 14.86
N ALA A 25 5.19 -49.94 16.08
CA ALA A 25 4.56 -48.69 16.50
C ALA A 25 5.57 -47.53 16.56
N GLU A 26 6.77 -47.78 17.09
CA GLU A 26 7.83 -46.78 17.17
C GLU A 26 8.33 -46.35 15.78
N VAL A 27 8.48 -47.30 14.85
CA VAL A 27 8.84 -47.00 13.46
C VAL A 27 7.80 -46.10 12.81
N LYS A 28 6.50 -46.45 12.92
CA LYS A 28 5.41 -45.63 12.37
C LYS A 28 5.37 -44.23 12.99
N TYR A 29 5.62 -44.13 14.30
CA TYR A 29 5.65 -42.85 15.00
C TYR A 29 6.81 -41.97 14.53
N LYS A 30 8.01 -42.57 14.36
CA LYS A 30 9.19 -41.87 13.83
C LYS A 30 8.97 -41.38 12.41
N GLU A 31 8.42 -42.22 11.54
CA GLU A 31 8.06 -41.84 10.16
C GLU A 31 7.04 -40.68 10.14
N TRP A 32 6.03 -40.73 11.01
CA TRP A 32 5.04 -39.66 11.13
C TRP A 32 5.67 -38.34 11.63
N LEU A 33 6.59 -38.42 12.59
CA LEU A 33 7.35 -37.27 13.09
C LEU A 33 8.23 -36.62 12.01
N GLU A 34 8.94 -37.43 11.22
CA GLU A 34 9.74 -36.91 10.10
C GLU A 34 8.85 -36.24 9.05
N LYS A 35 7.70 -36.86 8.73
CA LYS A 35 6.71 -36.27 7.82
C LYS A 35 6.18 -34.94 8.34
N LYS A 36 5.93 -34.83 9.64
CA LYS A 36 5.49 -33.56 10.26
C LYS A 36 6.58 -32.50 10.27
N ARG A 37 7.82 -32.86 10.59
CA ARG A 37 8.97 -31.94 10.52
C ARG A 37 9.23 -31.45 9.10
N ALA A 38 9.09 -32.31 8.09
CA ALA A 38 9.24 -31.92 6.70
C ALA A 38 8.17 -30.91 6.26
N GLU A 39 6.90 -31.12 6.63
CA GLU A 39 5.79 -30.20 6.33
C GLU A 39 6.00 -28.82 6.96
N GLU A 40 6.41 -28.78 8.24
CA GLU A 40 6.71 -27.52 8.93
C GLU A 40 7.95 -26.82 8.36
N ALA A 41 8.99 -27.58 8.02
CA ALA A 41 10.20 -27.02 7.41
C ALA A 41 9.91 -26.41 6.03
N GLU A 42 9.04 -27.01 5.21
CA GLU A 42 8.62 -26.45 3.93
C GLU A 42 7.83 -25.15 4.12
N LYS A 43 6.87 -25.14 5.07
CA LYS A 43 6.12 -23.93 5.42
C LYS A 43 7.03 -22.80 5.89
N LYS A 44 7.98 -23.11 6.78
CA LYS A 44 8.95 -22.15 7.31
C LYS A 44 9.91 -21.64 6.24
N LYS A 45 10.32 -22.47 5.28
CA LYS A 45 11.14 -22.04 4.14
C LYS A 45 10.39 -21.05 3.24
N LYS A 46 9.13 -21.35 2.91
CA LYS A 46 8.28 -20.46 2.11
C LYS A 46 8.04 -19.11 2.79
N GLU A 47 7.84 -19.11 4.09
CA GLU A 47 7.66 -17.86 4.85
C GLU A 47 8.95 -17.02 4.86
N LYS A 48 10.09 -17.64 5.15
CA LYS A 48 11.40 -16.97 5.11
C LYS A 48 11.77 -16.41 3.74
N GLU A 49 11.40 -17.09 2.66
CA GLU A 49 11.63 -16.61 1.30
C GLU A 49 10.79 -15.36 1.01
N LYS A 50 9.50 -15.38 1.38
CA LYS A 50 8.61 -14.21 1.25
C LYS A 50 9.07 -13.03 2.09
N GLU A 51 9.61 -13.27 3.29
CA GLU A 51 10.16 -12.21 4.13
C GLU A 51 11.39 -11.56 3.47
N LYS A 52 12.30 -12.38 2.93
CA LYS A 52 13.48 -11.88 2.19
C LYS A 52 13.10 -11.12 0.92
N GLU A 53 12.09 -11.58 0.20
CA GLU A 53 11.57 -10.87 -0.99
C GLU A 53 11.03 -9.49 -0.61
N ARG A 54 10.25 -9.39 0.47
CA ARG A 54 9.74 -8.10 0.97
C ARG A 54 10.87 -7.17 1.42
N GLU A 55 11.89 -7.71 2.10
CA GLU A 55 13.05 -6.93 2.50
C GLU A 55 13.81 -6.38 1.28
N ALA A 56 14.01 -7.22 0.26
CA ALA A 56 14.64 -6.80 -1.00
C ALA A 56 13.80 -5.73 -1.73
N GLU A 57 12.48 -5.88 -1.81
CA GLU A 57 11.59 -4.89 -2.42
C GLU A 57 11.68 -3.53 -1.68
N LEU A 58 11.73 -3.55 -0.34
CA LEU A 58 11.90 -2.33 0.46
C LEU A 58 13.26 -1.69 0.22
N GLN A 59 14.34 -2.48 0.13
CA GLN A 59 15.66 -1.98 -0.21
C GLN A 59 15.71 -1.39 -1.63
N GLU A 60 15.06 -2.04 -2.62
CA GLU A 60 14.97 -1.50 -3.97
C GLU A 60 14.20 -0.18 -4.01
N LYS A 61 13.07 -0.07 -3.31
CA LYS A 61 12.32 1.20 -3.22
C LYS A 61 13.17 2.30 -2.61
N LYS A 62 13.92 2.01 -1.53
CA LYS A 62 14.86 2.97 -0.93
C LYS A 62 15.93 3.39 -1.94
N ALA A 63 16.62 2.43 -2.56
CA ALA A 63 17.66 2.71 -3.54
C ALA A 63 17.15 3.51 -4.75
N ARG A 64 15.95 3.20 -5.25
CA ARG A 64 15.30 3.95 -6.34
C ARG A 64 15.02 5.40 -5.93
N SER A 65 14.47 5.59 -4.72
CA SER A 65 14.20 6.95 -4.22
C SER A 65 15.47 7.77 -4.02
N GLU A 66 16.55 7.15 -3.52
CA GLU A 66 17.84 7.81 -3.33
C GLU A 66 18.50 8.18 -4.66
N LYS A 67 18.40 7.31 -5.68
CA LYS A 67 18.88 7.61 -7.04
C LYS A 67 18.14 8.82 -7.61
N ILE A 68 16.81 8.81 -7.58
CA ILE A 68 15.99 9.93 -8.05
C ILE A 68 16.30 11.22 -7.28
N PHE A 69 16.49 11.13 -5.97
CA PHE A 69 16.84 12.28 -5.14
C PHE A 69 18.19 12.88 -5.53
N LYS A 70 19.21 12.04 -5.74
CA LYS A 70 20.54 12.49 -6.18
C LYS A 70 20.50 13.13 -7.57
N GLU A 71 19.78 12.52 -8.50
CA GLU A 71 19.55 13.08 -9.83
C GLU A 71 18.83 14.43 -9.75
N TRP A 72 17.81 14.55 -8.89
CA TRP A 72 17.11 15.79 -8.65
C TRP A 72 18.03 16.87 -8.08
N LEU A 73 18.89 16.55 -7.11
CA LEU A 73 19.88 17.49 -6.57
C LEU A 73 20.86 17.98 -7.63
N HIS A 74 21.36 17.05 -8.47
CA HIS A 74 22.25 17.38 -9.57
C HIS A 74 21.56 18.30 -10.59
N ASN A 75 20.35 17.94 -11.01
CA ASN A 75 19.57 18.71 -11.96
C ASN A 75 19.17 20.08 -11.40
N ALA A 76 18.83 20.18 -10.11
CA ALA A 76 18.49 21.43 -9.44
C ALA A 76 19.67 22.42 -9.39
N ARG A 77 20.89 21.93 -9.18
CA ARG A 77 22.10 22.75 -9.21
C ARG A 77 22.43 23.28 -10.60
N ASN A 78 22.12 22.50 -11.63
CA ASN A 78 22.46 22.82 -13.02
C ASN A 78 21.34 23.54 -13.79
N LYS A 79 20.22 23.88 -13.15
CA LYS A 79 19.16 24.64 -13.85
C LYS A 79 19.69 26.04 -14.15
N PRO A 80 19.65 26.49 -15.42
CA PRO A 80 19.93 27.89 -15.71
C PRO A 80 18.96 28.74 -14.90
N ARG A 81 19.47 29.80 -14.26
CA ARG A 81 18.59 30.76 -13.59
C ARG A 81 17.55 31.19 -14.62
N PRO A 82 16.24 31.05 -14.33
CA PRO A 82 15.23 31.59 -15.22
C PRO A 82 15.58 33.05 -15.45
N VAL A 83 15.77 33.43 -16.72
CA VAL A 83 15.83 34.84 -17.08
C VAL A 83 14.55 35.44 -16.52
N LEU A 84 14.70 36.50 -15.71
CA LEU A 84 13.57 37.20 -15.09
C LEU A 84 12.77 37.87 -16.22
N ASN A 85 11.97 37.07 -16.94
CA ASN A 85 11.02 37.56 -17.90
C ASN A 85 9.80 37.99 -17.08
N SER A 86 9.95 39.10 -16.35
CA SER A 86 8.84 39.71 -15.64
C SER A 86 7.88 40.24 -16.70
N TYR A 87 6.91 39.42 -17.07
CA TYR A 87 5.71 39.89 -17.75
C TYR A 87 4.99 40.81 -16.76
N GLY A 88 5.34 42.10 -16.75
CA GLY A 88 4.69 43.08 -15.89
C GLY A 88 5.42 44.37 -15.59
N PHE A 89 6.73 44.52 -15.84
CA PHE A 89 7.38 45.81 -15.59
C PHE A 89 8.61 46.04 -16.50
N PRO A 90 8.58 47.03 -17.40
CA PRO A 90 9.79 47.42 -18.12
C PRO A 90 10.79 48.04 -17.14
N PRO A 91 12.09 47.65 -17.17
CA PRO A 91 13.13 48.30 -16.40
C PRO A 91 13.45 49.65 -17.06
N GLY A 92 12.61 50.64 -16.82
CA GLY A 92 12.79 51.96 -17.41
C GLY A 92 11.69 52.91 -16.98
N ARG A 93 12.03 53.79 -16.04
CA ARG A 93 11.26 54.93 -15.50
C ARG A 93 10.36 54.59 -14.31
N SER A 94 10.95 54.69 -13.12
CA SER A 94 10.24 54.83 -11.86
C SER A 94 10.65 56.13 -11.15
N THR A 95 10.48 57.27 -11.81
CA THR A 95 10.12 58.52 -11.10
C THR A 95 8.62 58.45 -10.83
N GLY A 96 8.26 57.72 -9.79
CA GLY A 96 6.87 57.51 -9.41
C GLY A 96 6.74 56.21 -8.66
N ARG A 97 6.72 56.32 -7.33
CA ARG A 97 6.33 55.29 -6.37
C ARG A 97 5.41 54.26 -7.02
N ALA A 98 5.91 53.05 -7.28
CA ALA A 98 5.04 51.92 -7.59
C ALA A 98 4.30 51.59 -6.30
N HIS A 99 3.13 52.20 -6.10
CA HIS A 99 2.18 51.70 -5.12
C HIS A 99 1.94 50.23 -5.45
N GLY A 100 2.03 49.35 -4.45
CA GLY A 100 1.88 47.88 -4.56
C GLY A 100 0.48 47.40 -4.98
N ASN A 101 -0.24 48.20 -5.75
CA ASN A 101 -1.61 48.02 -6.20
C ASN A 101 -1.70 48.10 -7.74
N SER A 102 -0.68 47.66 -8.47
CA SER A 102 -0.73 47.56 -9.94
C SER A 102 -1.66 46.46 -10.45
N TYR A 103 -2.20 45.64 -9.55
CA TYR A 103 -3.24 44.67 -9.89
C TYR A 103 -4.62 45.31 -9.79
N PRO A 104 -5.44 45.28 -10.85
CA PRO A 104 -6.84 45.66 -10.72
C PRO A 104 -7.50 44.77 -9.66
N ALA A 105 -8.40 45.35 -8.87
CA ALA A 105 -9.16 44.58 -7.89
C ALA A 105 -9.83 43.39 -8.59
N PRO A 106 -9.69 42.16 -8.08
CA PRO A 106 -10.28 40.99 -8.71
C PRO A 106 -11.80 41.18 -8.81
N ALA A 107 -12.36 40.93 -10.00
CA ALA A 107 -13.79 41.06 -10.25
C ALA A 107 -14.65 40.07 -9.43
N TYR A 108 -14.03 39.04 -8.87
CA TYR A 108 -14.66 38.04 -8.02
C TYR A 108 -13.65 37.55 -6.96
N CYS A 109 -14.00 37.71 -5.69
CA CYS A 109 -13.35 37.03 -4.59
C CYS A 109 -14.25 35.87 -4.15
N ASN A 110 -13.72 34.65 -4.10
CA ASN A 110 -14.46 33.51 -3.55
C ASN A 110 -14.81 33.83 -2.07
N PRO A 111 -16.10 34.01 -1.73
CA PRO A 111 -16.49 34.40 -0.37
C PRO A 111 -16.29 33.28 0.64
N ILE A 112 -16.10 32.05 0.16
CA ILE A 112 -15.79 30.89 1.00
C ILE A 112 -14.27 30.77 1.05
N PRO A 113 -13.62 31.08 2.20
CA PRO A 113 -12.19 30.83 2.34
C PRO A 113 -11.94 29.36 2.07
N TRP A 114 -10.81 29.05 1.41
CA TRP A 114 -10.38 27.68 1.19
C TRP A 114 -10.40 26.93 2.52
N LYS A 115 -11.43 26.11 2.72
CA LYS A 115 -11.55 25.33 3.94
C LYS A 115 -10.39 24.34 3.92
N PRO A 116 -9.58 24.26 4.99
CA PRO A 116 -8.59 23.21 5.10
C PRO A 116 -9.25 21.87 4.81
N VAL A 117 -8.66 21.09 3.89
CA VAL A 117 -9.16 19.75 3.60
C VAL A 117 -9.13 18.96 4.91
N HIS A 118 -10.26 18.40 5.30
CA HIS A 118 -10.34 17.57 6.49
C HIS A 118 -9.44 16.35 6.29
N VAL A 119 -8.30 16.33 6.98
CA VAL A 119 -7.46 15.14 7.06
C VAL A 119 -8.14 14.20 8.04
N PRO A 120 -8.65 13.03 7.60
CA PRO A 120 -9.19 12.07 8.54
C PRO A 120 -8.08 11.68 9.52
N SER A 121 -8.38 11.73 10.81
CA SER A 121 -7.45 11.29 11.84
C SER A 121 -7.01 9.85 11.54
N PRO A 122 -5.72 9.51 11.74
CA PRO A 122 -5.27 8.13 11.64
C PRO A 122 -6.18 7.26 12.51
N LYS A 123 -6.75 6.19 11.94
CA LYS A 123 -7.59 5.27 12.69
C LYS A 123 -6.69 4.57 13.71
N GLU A 124 -6.84 4.92 14.98
CA GLU A 124 -6.39 4.03 16.04
C GLU A 124 -7.22 2.74 15.92
N ASP A 125 -6.52 1.61 15.77
CA ASP A 125 -7.10 0.27 15.65
C ASP A 125 -7.80 -0.11 16.96
N ASN A 126 -9.01 0.40 17.14
CA ASN A 126 -9.86 0.09 18.27
C ASN A 126 -10.67 -1.18 17.93
N VAL A 127 -10.29 -2.26 18.62
CA VAL A 127 -11.05 -3.50 18.78
C VAL A 127 -12.53 -3.18 19.05
N PRO A 128 -13.51 -3.83 18.38
CA PRO A 128 -14.90 -3.44 18.52
C PRO A 128 -15.49 -3.91 19.85
N ALA A 129 -15.56 -3.00 20.83
CA ALA A 129 -16.46 -3.13 21.96
C ALA A 129 -17.89 -2.76 21.54
N ILE A 130 -18.76 -3.76 21.52
CA ILE A 130 -20.20 -3.71 21.25
C ILE A 130 -20.87 -2.50 21.92
N LYS A 131 -21.26 -1.47 21.16
CA LYS A 131 -22.24 -0.44 21.60
C LYS A 131 -23.14 0.05 20.45
N LYS A 132 -24.28 -0.64 20.34
CA LYS A 132 -25.66 -0.20 20.03
C LYS A 132 -25.86 1.01 19.10
N SER A 133 -26.41 0.71 17.92
CA SER A 133 -27.00 1.60 16.91
C SER A 133 -27.85 2.72 17.51
N LYS A 134 -27.56 3.98 17.13
CA LYS A 134 -28.56 5.04 17.03
C LYS A 134 -28.58 5.56 15.59
N ARG A 135 -29.71 5.33 14.93
CA ARG A 135 -30.09 5.76 13.58
C ARG A 135 -29.98 7.30 13.46
N PRO A 136 -29.28 7.86 12.45
CA PRO A 136 -29.42 9.27 12.12
C PRO A 136 -30.73 9.50 11.36
N VAL A 137 -31.47 10.50 11.80
CA VAL A 137 -32.74 10.95 11.23
C VAL A 137 -32.49 11.69 9.92
N SER A 138 -33.14 11.17 8.87
CA SER A 138 -33.90 11.82 7.80
C SER A 138 -33.69 13.30 7.44
N CYS A 139 -33.76 13.52 6.11
CA CYS A 139 -34.13 14.72 5.36
C CYS A 139 -33.08 15.82 5.18
N GLN A 140 -32.55 15.97 3.95
CA GLN A 140 -32.80 17.17 3.14
C GLN A 140 -32.87 16.81 1.65
N SER A 141 -33.87 17.37 0.98
CA SER A 141 -34.35 17.09 -0.38
C SER A 141 -33.33 17.41 -1.47
N ARG A 142 -33.13 16.48 -2.42
CA ARG A 142 -32.48 16.79 -3.70
C ARG A 142 -33.50 17.48 -4.61
N VAL A 143 -33.24 18.73 -4.96
CA VAL A 143 -33.88 19.36 -6.13
C VAL A 143 -33.07 18.93 -7.37
N PRO A 144 -33.67 18.29 -8.39
CA PRO A 144 -32.97 18.04 -9.65
C PRO A 144 -33.00 19.31 -10.50
N SER A 145 -31.84 19.79 -10.93
CA SER A 145 -31.75 20.82 -11.98
C SER A 145 -32.05 20.20 -13.36
N PRO A 146 -32.70 20.93 -14.30
CA PRO A 146 -33.02 20.40 -15.62
C PRO A 146 -31.74 20.16 -16.44
N MET A 147 -31.63 18.98 -17.03
CA MET A 147 -30.56 18.63 -17.97
C MET A 147 -30.61 19.54 -19.19
N VAL A 148 -29.58 20.35 -19.40
CA VAL A 148 -29.34 21.03 -20.67
C VAL A 148 -28.58 20.06 -21.58
N ILE A 149 -29.24 19.66 -22.66
CA ILE A 149 -28.67 18.83 -23.73
C ILE A 149 -27.58 19.64 -24.44
N TYR A 150 -26.32 19.21 -24.35
CA TYR A 150 -25.20 19.84 -25.06
C TYR A 150 -25.16 19.32 -26.51
N LYS A 151 -25.36 20.19 -27.50
CA LYS A 151 -25.10 19.86 -28.91
C LYS A 151 -23.60 19.98 -29.20
N PRO A 152 -22.98 19.01 -29.91
CA PRO A 152 -21.58 19.11 -30.31
C PRO A 152 -21.44 20.10 -31.46
N LYS A 153 -20.67 21.19 -31.25
CA LYS A 153 -20.30 22.12 -32.32
C LYS A 153 -18.98 21.69 -32.94
N ASN A 154 -19.05 20.71 -33.83
CA ASN A 154 -18.01 20.53 -34.85
C ASN A 154 -18.05 21.74 -35.78
N ASN A 155 -16.93 22.41 -35.98
CA ASN A 155 -16.53 22.99 -37.27
C ASN A 155 -15.02 23.23 -37.24
N LEU A 156 -14.32 22.39 -37.99
CA LEU A 156 -12.99 22.64 -38.52
C LEU A 156 -13.04 23.97 -39.29
N CYS A 157 -12.17 24.91 -38.96
CA CYS A 157 -11.83 25.99 -39.89
C CYS A 157 -10.33 25.90 -40.17
N VAL A 158 -10.03 25.16 -41.23
CA VAL A 158 -8.79 25.23 -41.98
C VAL A 158 -8.90 26.44 -42.91
N GLY A 159 -7.84 27.25 -42.99
CA GLY A 159 -7.69 28.34 -43.96
C GLY A 159 -7.28 29.64 -43.28
N SER A 160 -6.35 30.44 -43.77
CA SER A 160 -5.49 30.38 -44.95
C SER A 160 -4.45 31.49 -44.78
N LEU A 161 -3.30 31.32 -45.43
CA LEU A 161 -2.29 32.33 -45.71
C LEU A 161 -2.86 33.60 -46.38
N CYS A 162 -2.01 34.65 -46.39
CA CYS A 162 -2.05 35.94 -47.11
C CYS A 162 -2.60 37.10 -46.26
N ARG A 163 -1.91 38.24 -46.08
CA ARG A 163 -0.93 38.93 -46.92
C ARG A 163 -0.01 39.79 -46.06
#